data_AF-A0A9D4QFG2-F1
#
_entry.id   AF-A0A9D4QFG2-F1
#
_cell.length_a   1.000
_cell.length_b   1.000
_cell.length_c   1.000
_cell.angle_alpha   90.00
_cell.angle_beta   90.00
_cell.angle_gamma   90.00
#
_symmetry.space_group_name_H-M   'P 1'
#
loop_
_entity.id
_entity.type
_entity.pdbx_description
1 polymer ?
#
loop_
_entity_poly.entity_id
_entity_poly.type
_entity_poly.pdbx_seq_one_letter_code
_entity_poly.pdbx_strand_id
1 'polypeptide(L)'
;MEGHDPRTPVTSFVRVSDVAGLIIARHVRSLHPDARVASGNPPHPPRLLPRTGLNRRARAFLVRLRIKCSRTAERLFRLSGSGNPMCVLCPADETIGHILLQCPGYDDHRRRLFGAYSRLGLPHLCLDELLFPRAQHSKLQQARYALMDFFGDADLFTRL
;
A
#
# COMPACT_ATOMS: atom_id res chain seq x y z
N MET A 1 -7.09 14.24 -45.29
CA MET A 1 -7.82 13.16 -45.99
C MET A 1 -8.58 12.40 -44.93
N GLU A 2 -9.79 12.87 -44.62
CA GLU A 2 -10.67 12.34 -43.58
C GLU A 2 -11.40 11.13 -44.15
N GLY A 3 -11.11 9.94 -43.60
CA GLY A 3 -11.64 8.67 -44.07
C GLY A 3 -12.92 8.27 -43.33
N HIS A 4 -14.02 8.99 -43.55
CA HIS A 4 -15.35 8.55 -43.11
C HIS A 4 -16.34 8.50 -44.27
N ASP A 5 -17.02 7.35 -44.40
CA ASP A 5 -18.07 7.10 -45.40
C ASP A 5 -19.32 7.94 -45.07
N PRO A 6 -19.84 8.73 -46.03
CA PRO A 6 -20.96 9.65 -45.82
C PRO A 6 -22.31 8.96 -45.49
N ARG A 7 -22.41 7.64 -45.62
CA ARG A 7 -23.61 6.87 -45.24
C ARG A 7 -23.55 6.34 -43.81
N THR A 8 -22.45 6.55 -43.10
CA THR A 8 -22.33 6.12 -41.71
C THR A 8 -23.20 7.01 -40.83
N PRO A 9 -24.25 6.50 -40.16
CA PRO A 9 -25.03 7.32 -39.24
C PRO A 9 -24.12 7.75 -38.09
N VAL A 10 -23.82 9.04 -38.02
CA VAL A 10 -23.04 9.61 -36.92
C VAL A 10 -23.98 9.73 -35.73
N THR A 11 -23.92 8.77 -34.81
CA THR A 11 -24.80 8.78 -33.63
C THR A 11 -24.32 9.88 -32.68
N SER A 12 -24.92 11.06 -32.73
CA SER A 12 -24.65 12.16 -31.78
C SER A 12 -25.32 11.94 -30.40
N PHE A 13 -25.97 10.79 -30.19
CA PHE A 13 -26.73 10.43 -28.98
C PHE A 13 -25.91 9.64 -27.93
N VAL A 14 -24.60 9.87 -27.83
CA VAL A 14 -23.74 9.24 -26.81
C VAL A 14 -23.80 10.03 -25.49
N ARG A 15 -24.99 10.20 -24.92
CA ARG A 15 -25.18 10.68 -23.53
C ARG A 15 -25.92 9.69 -22.64
N VAL A 16 -26.66 8.73 -23.22
CA VAL A 16 -27.39 7.70 -22.45
C VAL A 16 -26.44 6.60 -21.95
N SER A 17 -25.33 6.36 -22.65
CA SER A 17 -24.27 5.43 -22.25
C SER A 17 -23.52 5.86 -20.99
N ASP A 18 -23.50 7.15 -20.66
CA ASP A 18 -22.85 7.66 -19.45
C ASP A 18 -23.61 7.21 -18.20
N VAL A 19 -24.94 7.17 -18.25
CA VAL A 19 -25.76 6.73 -17.12
C VAL A 19 -25.63 5.22 -16.91
N ALA A 20 -25.65 4.45 -18.00
CA ALA A 20 -25.43 3.00 -17.94
C ALA A 20 -24.03 2.65 -17.38
N GLY A 21 -22.99 3.35 -17.84
CA GLY A 21 -21.63 3.20 -17.33
C GLY A 21 -21.52 3.53 -15.84
N LEU A 22 -22.18 4.59 -15.38
CA LEU A 22 -22.23 4.96 -13.96
C LEU A 22 -22.98 3.92 -13.11
N ILE A 23 -24.09 3.37 -13.61
CA ILE A 23 -24.85 2.31 -12.94
C ILE A 23 -24.00 1.04 -12.81
N ILE A 24 -23.37 0.60 -13.90
CA ILE A 24 -22.47 -0.56 -13.89
C ILE A 24 -21.29 -0.32 -12.94
N ALA A 25 -20.64 0.84 -13.01
CA ALA A 25 -19.52 1.17 -12.13
C ALA A 25 -19.91 1.26 -10.65
N ARG A 26 -21.15 1.66 -10.34
CA ARG A 26 -21.70 1.67 -8.98
C ARG A 26 -21.99 0.25 -8.51
N HIS A 27 -22.61 -0.57 -9.36
CA HIS A 27 -22.94 -1.96 -9.07
C HIS A 27 -21.68 -2.80 -8.85
N VAL A 28 -20.68 -2.70 -9.75
CA VAL A 28 -19.37 -3.36 -9.61
C VAL A 28 -18.66 -2.92 -8.33
N ARG A 29 -18.72 -1.64 -7.96
CA ARG A 29 -18.17 -1.16 -6.68
C ARG A 29 -18.88 -1.80 -5.49
N SER A 30 -20.21 -1.89 -5.48
CA SER A 30 -20.95 -2.50 -4.37
C SER A 30 -20.65 -3.98 -4.16
N LEU A 31 -20.22 -4.69 -5.22
CA LEU A 31 -19.82 -6.09 -5.16
C LEU A 31 -18.34 -6.29 -4.78
N HIS A 32 -17.59 -5.21 -4.56
CA HIS A 32 -16.15 -5.31 -4.30
C HIS A 32 -15.88 -6.01 -2.95
N PRO A 33 -14.96 -6.98 -2.89
CA PRO A 33 -14.71 -7.78 -1.67
C PRO A 33 -14.15 -6.96 -0.49
N ASP A 34 -13.52 -5.83 -0.77
CA ASP A 34 -13.16 -4.84 0.26
C ASP A 34 -14.36 -3.94 0.59
N ALA A 35 -14.87 -4.06 1.82
CA ALA A 35 -16.00 -3.30 2.35
C ALA A 35 -15.83 -1.77 2.25
N ARG A 36 -14.58 -1.27 2.25
CA ARG A 36 -14.28 0.16 2.10
C ARG A 36 -14.66 0.63 0.69
N VAL A 37 -14.35 -0.20 -0.32
CA VAL A 37 -14.68 0.03 -1.73
C VAL A 37 -16.16 -0.04 -1.98
N ALA A 38 -16.79 -1.06 -1.40
CA ALA A 38 -18.23 -1.25 -1.46
C ALA A 38 -18.98 -0.05 -0.89
N SER A 39 -18.46 0.58 0.18
CA SER A 39 -19.05 1.78 0.78
C SER A 39 -18.75 3.08 0.01
N GLY A 40 -18.21 3.01 -1.21
CA GLY A 40 -17.93 4.17 -2.05
C GLY A 40 -16.67 4.95 -1.66
N ASN A 41 -15.95 4.53 -0.61
CA ASN A 41 -14.58 5.00 -0.42
C ASN A 41 -13.73 4.31 -1.49
N PRO A 42 -12.85 5.00 -2.23
CA PRO A 42 -11.96 4.29 -3.15
C PRO A 42 -11.22 3.19 -2.37
N PRO A 43 -10.90 2.02 -2.99
CA PRO A 43 -9.89 1.12 -2.41
C PRO A 43 -8.76 2.03 -2.07
N HIS A 44 -8.19 1.95 -0.85
CA HIS A 44 -7.05 2.78 -0.45
C HIS A 44 -6.27 2.95 -1.72
N PRO A 45 -6.24 4.15 -2.34
CA PRO A 45 -5.56 4.21 -3.60
C PRO A 45 -4.17 3.67 -3.25
N PRO A 46 -3.45 3.00 -4.16
CA PRO A 46 -2.04 3.30 -4.12
C PRO A 46 -2.04 4.82 -4.21
N ARG A 47 -2.08 5.56 -3.07
CA ARG A 47 -2.11 7.02 -3.00
C ARG A 47 -0.90 7.31 -3.83
N LEU A 48 -1.11 7.70 -5.09
CA LEU A 48 -0.14 7.47 -6.16
C LEU A 48 1.18 7.85 -5.55
N LEU A 49 2.03 6.84 -5.31
CA LEU A 49 3.15 7.06 -4.40
C LEU A 49 3.84 8.31 -4.93
N PRO A 50 4.10 9.30 -4.06
CA PRO A 50 4.43 10.63 -4.52
C PRO A 50 5.51 10.49 -5.59
N ARG A 51 5.26 11.06 -6.77
CA ARG A 51 6.16 10.88 -7.93
C ARG A 51 7.56 11.40 -7.59
N THR A 52 7.63 12.28 -6.61
CA THR A 52 8.81 12.92 -6.04
C THR A 52 8.98 12.54 -4.56
N GLY A 53 10.19 12.73 -4.02
CA GLY A 53 10.49 12.55 -2.61
C GLY A 53 11.01 11.16 -2.22
N LEU A 54 10.60 10.08 -2.89
CA LEU A 54 11.19 8.75 -2.69
C LEU A 54 11.98 8.32 -3.92
N ASN A 55 13.15 7.71 -3.71
CA ASN A 55 13.86 7.04 -4.80
C ASN A 55 13.04 5.84 -5.31
N ARG A 56 13.36 5.37 -6.52
CA ARG A 56 12.62 4.27 -7.18
C ARG A 56 12.52 3.01 -6.31
N ARG A 57 13.60 2.66 -5.60
CA ARG A 57 13.69 1.45 -4.77
C ARG A 57 12.76 1.53 -3.55
N ALA A 58 12.85 2.62 -2.78
CA ALA A 58 11.98 2.89 -1.63
C ALA A 58 10.51 2.95 -2.05
N ARG A 59 10.23 3.55 -3.21
CA ARG A 59 8.87 3.59 -3.78
C ARG A 59 8.34 2.18 -4.06
N ALA A 60 9.09 1.36 -4.79
CA ALA A 60 8.69 -0.02 -5.10
C ALA A 60 8.50 -0.85 -3.82
N PHE A 61 9.37 -0.67 -2.84
CA PHE A 61 9.27 -1.33 -1.54
C PHE A 61 7.98 -0.96 -0.81
N LEU A 62 7.67 0.34 -0.71
CA LEU A 62 6.44 0.80 -0.07
C LEU A 62 5.17 0.30 -0.77
N VAL A 63 5.19 0.15 -2.11
CA VAL A 63 4.09 -0.53 -2.82
C VAL A 63 3.95 -1.95 -2.30
N ARG A 64 5.04 -2.74 -2.31
CA ARG A 64 5.03 -4.14 -1.88
C ARG A 64 4.51 -4.30 -0.45
N LEU A 65 4.94 -3.44 0.48
CA LEU A 65 4.40 -3.42 1.84
C LEU A 65 2.88 -3.24 1.86
N ARG A 66 2.38 -2.22 1.15
CA ARG A 66 0.96 -1.86 1.14
C ARG A 66 0.08 -2.92 0.50
N ILE A 67 0.53 -3.55 -0.57
CA ILE A 67 -0.22 -4.64 -1.22
C ILE A 67 0.02 -6.01 -0.57
N LYS A 68 0.72 -6.04 0.58
CA LYS A 68 1.08 -7.25 1.32
C LYS A 68 1.82 -8.26 0.42
N CYS A 69 2.73 -7.80 -0.43
CA CYS A 69 3.57 -8.63 -1.33
C CYS A 69 5.07 -8.55 -1.00
N SER A 70 5.41 -8.20 0.23
CA SER A 70 6.79 -8.23 0.71
C SER A 70 7.29 -9.67 0.86
N ARG A 71 8.56 -9.91 0.54
CA ARG A 71 9.21 -11.23 0.54
C ARG A 71 9.68 -11.61 1.95
N THR A 72 8.79 -11.57 2.92
CA THR A 72 9.10 -12.06 4.26
C THR A 72 9.33 -13.58 4.25
N ALA A 73 10.09 -14.09 5.20
CA ALA A 73 10.39 -15.52 5.29
C ALA A 73 9.10 -16.37 5.35
N GLU A 74 8.11 -15.93 6.14
CA GLU A 74 6.79 -16.57 6.20
C GLU A 74 6.10 -16.64 4.83
N ARG A 75 6.10 -15.54 4.07
CA ARG A 75 5.48 -15.52 2.74
C ARG A 75 6.24 -16.43 1.77
N LEU A 76 7.56 -16.38 1.78
CA LEU A 76 8.38 -17.20 0.90
C LEU A 76 8.15 -18.68 1.19
N PHE A 77 8.15 -19.08 2.47
CA PHE A 77 7.82 -20.43 2.91
C PHE A 77 6.43 -20.86 2.44
N ARG A 78 5.42 -19.99 2.57
CA ARG A 78 4.06 -20.27 2.11
C ARG A 78 3.98 -20.47 0.58
N LEU A 79 4.80 -19.76 -0.20
CA LEU A 79 4.79 -19.81 -1.66
C LEU A 79 5.62 -20.97 -2.23
N SER A 80 6.79 -21.26 -1.65
CA SER A 80 7.69 -22.30 -2.16
C SER A 80 7.56 -23.64 -1.44
N GLY A 81 6.94 -23.68 -0.26
CA GLY A 81 6.92 -24.86 0.60
C GLY A 81 8.30 -25.22 1.17
N SER A 82 9.29 -24.35 1.02
CA SER A 82 10.69 -24.60 1.36
C SER A 82 11.29 -23.42 2.11
N GLY A 83 12.26 -23.71 2.98
CA GLY A 83 12.88 -22.73 3.86
C GLY A 83 12.28 -22.71 5.26
N ASN A 84 12.52 -21.63 6.00
CA ASN A 84 12.08 -21.46 7.38
C ASN A 84 11.24 -20.17 7.47
N PRO A 85 10.00 -20.19 7.97
CA PRO A 85 9.16 -19.00 8.09
C PRO A 85 9.62 -18.04 9.20
N MET A 86 10.55 -18.47 10.05
CA MET A 86 10.93 -17.76 11.28
C MET A 86 11.78 -16.51 11.02
N CYS A 87 11.64 -15.55 11.92
CA CYS A 87 12.47 -14.36 11.99
C CYS A 87 13.92 -14.73 12.35
N VAL A 88 14.88 -14.04 11.73
CA VAL A 88 16.31 -14.25 11.99
C VAL A 88 16.76 -13.73 13.36
N LEU A 89 15.96 -12.89 14.02
CA LEU A 89 16.32 -12.24 15.29
C LEU A 89 15.56 -12.78 16.50
N CYS A 90 14.50 -13.56 16.31
CA CYS A 90 13.69 -14.07 17.42
C CYS A 90 12.84 -15.29 17.00
N PRO A 91 12.34 -16.10 17.95
CA PRO A 91 11.60 -17.32 17.66
C PRO A 91 10.12 -17.04 17.34
N ALA A 92 9.85 -16.24 16.31
CA ALA A 92 8.49 -15.99 15.81
C ALA A 92 8.48 -15.93 14.27
N ASP A 93 7.31 -16.19 13.66
CA ASP A 93 7.15 -16.10 12.21
C ASP A 93 7.44 -14.69 11.69
N GLU A 94 8.23 -14.62 10.63
CA GLU A 94 8.60 -13.37 10.00
C GLU A 94 7.47 -12.85 9.12
N THR A 95 6.61 -12.05 9.73
CA THR A 95 5.60 -11.26 9.04
C THR A 95 5.95 -9.78 9.07
N ILE A 96 5.36 -8.97 8.17
CA ILE A 96 5.51 -7.51 8.22
C ILE A 96 4.95 -6.94 9.54
N GLY A 97 3.85 -7.51 10.03
CA GLY A 97 3.28 -7.15 11.34
C GLY A 97 4.27 -7.43 12.47
N HIS A 98 4.89 -8.62 12.45
CA HIS A 98 5.91 -8.97 13.42
C HIS A 98 7.09 -7.97 13.42
N ILE A 99 7.67 -7.70 12.24
CA ILE A 99 8.80 -6.75 12.11
C ILE A 99 8.44 -5.35 12.63
N LEU A 100 7.30 -4.81 12.21
CA LEU A 100 6.91 -3.43 12.49
C LEU A 100 6.28 -3.22 13.87
N LEU A 101 5.77 -4.26 14.54
CA LEU A 101 5.01 -4.11 15.78
C LEU A 101 5.54 -4.92 16.97
N GLN A 102 6.29 -6.02 16.76
CA GLN A 102 6.51 -7.03 17.81
C GLN A 102 7.96 -7.51 17.96
N CYS A 103 8.75 -7.57 16.89
CA CYS A 103 10.06 -8.22 16.87
C CYS A 103 11.09 -7.58 17.81
N PRO A 104 11.52 -8.22 18.91
CA PRO A 104 12.42 -7.56 19.88
C PRO A 104 13.74 -7.10 19.26
N GLY A 105 14.25 -7.81 18.25
CA GLY A 105 15.46 -7.41 17.52
C GLY A 105 15.38 -6.09 16.76
N TYR A 106 14.17 -5.55 16.54
CA TYR A 106 13.95 -4.25 15.92
C TYR A 106 13.39 -3.20 16.89
N ASP A 107 13.46 -3.42 18.21
CA ASP A 107 12.91 -2.51 19.22
C ASP A 107 13.43 -1.08 19.09
N ASP A 108 14.74 -0.89 18.96
CA ASP A 108 15.32 0.45 18.87
C ASP A 108 14.91 1.18 17.60
N HIS A 109 14.84 0.46 16.47
CA HIS A 109 14.32 1.00 15.21
C HIS A 109 12.84 1.37 15.35
N ARG A 110 12.02 0.54 16.01
CA ARG A 110 10.60 0.82 16.26
C ARG A 110 10.40 2.01 17.16
N ARG A 111 11.19 2.18 18.22
CA ARG A 111 11.11 3.35 19.10
C ARG A 111 11.33 4.65 18.31
N ARG A 112 12.29 4.67 17.38
CA ARG A 112 12.51 5.82 16.49
C ARG A 112 11.31 6.06 15.56
N LEU A 113 10.78 5.00 14.95
CA LEU A 113 9.60 5.08 14.09
C LEU A 113 8.37 5.60 14.85
N PHE A 114 8.05 5.01 15.99
CA PHE A 114 6.90 5.40 16.82
C PHE A 114 7.06 6.80 17.41
N GLY A 115 8.28 7.20 17.77
CA GLY A 115 8.59 8.57 18.15
C GLY A 115 8.32 9.57 17.02
N ALA A 116 8.66 9.23 15.77
CA ALA A 116 8.34 10.06 14.62
C ALA A 116 6.83 10.16 14.37
N TYR A 117 6.10 9.04 14.46
CA TYR A 117 4.64 9.03 14.32
C TYR A 117 3.96 9.86 15.43
N SER A 118 4.42 9.73 16.67
CA SER A 118 3.90 10.47 17.82
C SER A 118 4.10 11.97 17.65
N ARG A 119 5.28 12.44 17.21
CA ARG A 119 5.53 13.85 16.90
C ARG A 119 4.62 14.41 15.80
N LEU A 120 4.19 13.57 14.87
CA LEU A 120 3.25 13.95 13.81
C LEU A 120 1.79 13.92 14.26
N GLY A 121 1.50 13.38 15.44
CA GLY A 121 0.15 13.11 15.92
C GLY A 121 -0.54 11.97 15.16
N LEU A 122 0.23 10.96 14.73
CA LEU A 122 -0.27 9.81 13.99
C LEU A 122 -0.36 8.58 14.88
N PRO A 123 -1.44 7.78 14.74
CA PRO A 123 -1.54 6.50 15.43
C PRO A 123 -0.56 5.49 14.83
N HIS A 124 -0.15 4.50 15.62
CA HIS A 124 0.92 3.55 15.27
C HIS A 124 0.77 2.21 16.01
N LEU A 125 -0.43 1.89 16.48
CA LEU A 125 -0.75 0.70 17.25
C LEU A 125 -0.99 -0.53 16.37
N CYS A 126 -1.32 -0.34 15.10
CA CYS A 126 -1.51 -1.44 14.17
C CYS A 126 -0.87 -1.20 12.80
N LEU A 127 -0.80 -2.26 12.00
CA LEU A 127 -0.14 -2.26 10.71
C LEU A 127 -0.81 -1.29 9.71
N ASP A 128 -2.14 -1.20 9.75
CA ASP A 128 -2.90 -0.30 8.88
C ASP A 128 -2.55 1.17 9.17
N GLU A 129 -2.34 1.53 10.42
CA GLU A 129 -1.97 2.89 10.82
C GLU A 129 -0.58 3.28 10.33
N LEU A 130 0.38 2.35 10.38
CA LEU A 130 1.75 2.54 9.89
C LEU A 130 1.81 2.60 8.35
N LEU A 131 1.10 1.71 7.66
CA LEU A 131 1.19 1.62 6.19
C LEU A 131 0.27 2.62 5.46
N PHE A 132 -0.86 2.97 6.08
CA PHE A 132 -1.90 3.82 5.53
C PHE A 132 -2.32 4.97 6.46
N PRO A 133 -1.38 5.81 6.94
CA PRO A 133 -1.72 6.91 7.82
C PRO A 133 -2.69 7.91 7.15
N ARG A 134 -3.53 8.53 7.97
CA ARG A 134 -4.50 9.55 7.55
C ARG A 134 -4.08 10.89 8.13
N ALA A 135 -3.60 11.79 7.28
CA ALA A 135 -3.09 13.10 7.68
C ALA A 135 -3.00 14.05 6.48
N GLN A 136 -2.64 15.30 6.75
CA GLN A 136 -2.23 16.27 5.73
C GLN A 136 -0.99 15.78 4.97
N HIS A 137 -0.82 16.25 3.72
CA HIS A 137 0.21 15.75 2.80
C HIS A 137 1.63 15.83 3.36
N SER A 138 1.99 16.94 4.03
CA SER A 138 3.31 17.14 4.66
C SER A 138 3.60 16.08 5.73
N LYS A 139 2.65 15.82 6.63
CA LYS A 139 2.76 14.78 7.65
C LYS A 139 2.87 13.38 7.04
N LEU A 140 2.11 13.10 5.97
CA LEU A 140 2.22 11.82 5.26
C LEU A 140 3.58 11.62 4.60
N GLN A 141 4.19 12.70 4.08
CA GLN A 141 5.53 12.64 3.54
C GLN A 141 6.56 12.32 4.62
N GLN A 142 6.50 13.01 5.77
CA GLN A 142 7.38 12.74 6.90
C GLN A 142 7.21 11.32 7.47
N ALA A 143 5.97 10.85 7.60
CA ALA A 143 5.67 9.48 8.04
C ALA A 143 6.23 8.42 7.08
N ARG A 144 6.22 8.69 5.76
CA ARG A 144 6.83 7.80 4.76
C ARG A 144 8.34 7.77 4.90
N TYR A 145 9.00 8.92 5.11
CA TYR A 145 10.43 8.96 5.34
C TYR A 145 10.82 8.18 6.59
N ALA A 146 10.16 8.43 7.72
CA ALA A 146 10.41 7.67 8.95
C ALA A 146 10.24 6.15 8.77
N LEU A 147 9.23 5.74 7.98
CA LEU A 147 9.04 4.33 7.64
C LEU A 147 10.18 3.80 6.76
N MET A 148 10.63 4.56 5.76
CA MET A 148 11.75 4.14 4.91
C MET A 148 13.09 4.12 5.66
N ASP A 149 13.31 5.06 6.58
CA ASP A 149 14.49 5.10 7.45
C ASP A 149 14.52 3.86 8.37
N PHE A 150 13.37 3.45 8.92
CA PHE A 150 13.26 2.18 9.66
C PHE A 150 13.77 0.99 8.83
N PHE A 151 13.31 0.85 7.59
CA PHE A 151 13.71 -0.28 6.72
C PHE A 151 15.15 -0.13 6.19
N GLY A 152 15.68 1.09 6.10
CA GLY A 152 17.05 1.38 5.73
C GLY A 152 18.02 1.02 6.84
N ASP A 153 17.78 1.56 8.04
CA ASP A 153 18.60 1.31 9.23
C ASP A 153 18.63 -0.17 9.62
N ALA A 154 17.53 -0.89 9.40
CA ALA A 154 17.40 -2.31 9.72
C ALA A 154 17.91 -3.24 8.60
N ASP A 155 18.49 -2.69 7.53
CA ASP A 155 18.94 -3.40 6.31
C ASP A 155 17.89 -4.36 5.71
N LEU A 156 16.64 -3.92 5.70
CA LEU A 156 15.50 -4.73 5.26
C LEU A 156 15.15 -4.54 3.77
N PHE A 157 15.66 -3.49 3.13
CA PHE A 157 15.37 -3.19 1.71
C PHE A 157 15.95 -4.20 0.71
N THR A 158 17.01 -4.92 1.09
CA THR A 158 17.67 -5.96 0.29
C THR A 158 16.97 -7.30 0.45
N ARG A 159 16.45 -7.54 1.65
CA ARG A 159 15.94 -8.84 2.09
C ARG A 159 14.44 -9.03 1.78
N LEU A 160 13.62 -7.98 1.93
CA LEU A 160 12.16 -8.03 1.84
C LEU A 160 11.58 -7.59 0.47
#